data_AF-A0A426XDB6-F1
#
_entry.id   AF-A0A426XDB6-F1
#
_cell.length_a   1.000
_cell.length_b   1.000
_cell.length_c   1.000
_cell.angle_alpha   90.00
_cell.angle_beta   90.00
_cell.angle_gamma   90.00
#
_symmetry.space_group_name_H-M   'P 1'
#
loop_
_entity.id
_entity.type
_entity.pdbx_description
1 polymer ?
#
loop_
_entity_poly.entity_id
_entity_poly.type
_entity_poly.pdbx_seq_one_letter_code
_entity_poly.pdbx_strand_id
1 'polypeptide(L)'
;MGTRGLIFSSALLLLLLRTVLVISATPPFACDPANPSTRTFGFCNTTLPIDKRVSDLISRLTLEEKIQQLDDETPAIPRLGVPKYNWWSEALHGVSSWGHGIHFDRIIPGATSFPQVILTAASFNPDLWYRIGQETPGEDPVTASKYAVAFVRGLQGDSPTGE
;
A
#
# COMPACT_ATOMS: atom_id res chain seq x y z
N MET A 1 -33.18 14.59 64.07
CA MET A 1 -32.05 14.14 63.22
C MET A 1 -32.64 13.48 61.97
N GLY A 2 -32.21 13.72 60.74
CA GLY A 2 -31.05 14.51 60.29
C GLY A 2 -30.48 13.92 59.00
N THR A 3 -31.26 13.90 57.93
CA THR A 3 -30.92 13.23 56.66
C THR A 3 -29.82 13.97 55.88
N ARG A 4 -28.64 13.34 55.79
CA ARG A 4 -27.58 13.64 54.83
C ARG A 4 -27.14 12.29 54.23
N GLY A 5 -27.24 12.01 52.94
CA GLY A 5 -27.40 12.91 51.80
C GLY A 5 -26.34 12.54 50.77
N LEU A 6 -26.50 11.38 50.12
CA LEU A 6 -25.54 10.83 49.16
C LEU A 6 -25.46 11.71 47.90
N ILE A 7 -24.54 12.68 47.88
CA ILE A 7 -24.34 13.58 46.72
C ILE A 7 -22.91 13.51 46.18
N PHE A 8 -21.92 13.07 46.97
CA PHE A 8 -20.50 13.09 46.59
C PHE A 8 -20.02 11.99 45.62
N SER A 9 -20.88 11.05 45.22
CA SER A 9 -20.44 9.87 44.42
C SER A 9 -20.60 10.02 42.90
N SER A 10 -21.50 10.89 42.42
CA SER A 10 -21.82 10.99 40.98
C SER A 10 -20.80 11.78 40.16
N ALA A 11 -20.18 12.81 40.74
CA ALA A 11 -19.24 13.69 40.04
C ALA A 11 -17.94 12.97 39.63
N LEU A 12 -17.46 12.03 40.46
CA LEU A 12 -16.23 11.29 40.19
C LEU A 12 -16.42 10.25 39.06
N LEU A 13 -17.61 9.64 38.99
CA LEU A 13 -17.96 8.66 37.94
C LEU A 13 -18.08 9.31 36.55
N LEU A 14 -18.52 10.56 36.48
CA LEU A 14 -18.59 11.34 35.23
C LEU A 14 -17.21 11.80 34.73
N LEU A 15 -16.21 11.91 35.60
CA LEU A 15 -14.84 12.25 35.21
C LEU A 15 -14.10 11.06 34.56
N LEU A 16 -14.39 9.84 35.02
CA LEU A 16 -13.78 8.60 34.53
C LEU A 16 -14.24 8.19 33.12
N LEU A 17 -15.36 8.73 32.62
CA LEU A 17 -15.93 8.38 31.32
C LEU A 17 -15.35 9.17 30.12
N ARG A 18 -14.43 10.12 30.34
CA ARG A 18 -13.94 11.03 29.30
C ARG A 18 -12.60 10.67 28.65
N THR A 19 -11.96 9.58 29.07
CA THR A 19 -10.73 9.08 28.42
C THR A 19 -10.99 7.77 27.68
N VAL A 20 -11.85 7.83 26.66
CA VAL A 20 -11.73 6.88 25.54
C VAL A 20 -10.45 7.27 24.82
N LEU A 21 -9.34 6.63 25.22
CA LEU A 21 -8.11 6.66 24.45
C LEU A 21 -8.42 5.94 23.13
N VAL A 22 -8.69 6.71 22.08
CA VAL A 22 -8.80 6.16 20.73
C VAL A 22 -7.40 5.71 20.34
N ILE A 23 -7.14 4.42 20.55
CA ILE A 23 -5.96 3.74 20.03
C ILE A 23 -6.17 3.64 18.52
N SER A 24 -5.86 4.74 17.81
CA SER A 24 -5.65 4.70 16.37
C SER A 24 -4.51 3.73 16.11
N ALA A 25 -4.75 2.75 15.26
CA ALA A 25 -3.70 1.83 14.85
C ALA A 25 -2.54 2.60 14.19
N THR A 26 -1.37 1.97 14.24
CA THR A 26 -0.18 2.18 13.39
C THR A 26 -0.44 2.91 12.06
N PRO A 27 0.54 3.73 11.61
CA PRO A 27 0.41 5.13 11.17
C PRO A 27 -0.85 5.47 10.36
N PRO A 28 -1.36 6.71 10.45
CA PRO A 28 -2.67 7.09 9.93
C PRO A 28 -2.82 6.70 8.46
N PHE A 29 -3.62 5.67 8.22
CA PHE A 29 -3.88 5.15 6.87
C PHE A 29 -5.01 5.94 6.22
N ALA A 30 -4.78 6.32 4.98
CA ALA A 30 -5.76 6.96 4.12
C ALA A 30 -7.02 6.09 4.08
N CYS A 31 -8.19 6.72 4.16
CA CYS A 31 -9.47 6.01 4.03
C CYS A 31 -9.83 5.03 5.15
N ASP A 32 -9.11 5.02 6.28
CA ASP A 32 -9.50 4.26 7.48
C ASP A 32 -10.96 4.60 7.89
N PRO A 33 -11.90 3.64 7.86
CA PRO A 33 -13.29 3.87 8.23
C PRO A 33 -13.50 4.39 9.66
N ALA A 34 -12.55 4.10 10.56
CA ALA A 34 -12.56 4.57 11.95
C ALA A 34 -12.06 6.02 12.08
N ASN A 35 -11.40 6.58 11.07
CA ASN A 35 -10.93 7.96 11.06
C ASN A 35 -11.97 8.91 10.41
N PRO A 36 -12.77 9.66 11.19
CA PRO A 36 -13.82 10.52 10.65
C PRO A 36 -13.29 11.66 9.78
N SER A 37 -12.01 12.03 9.91
CA SER A 37 -11.39 13.15 9.20
C SER A 37 -10.89 12.80 7.81
N THR A 38 -10.59 11.52 7.53
CA THR A 38 -10.02 11.08 6.24
C THR A 38 -10.94 10.14 5.45
N ARG A 39 -11.83 9.38 6.11
CA ARG A 39 -12.73 8.41 5.46
C ARG A 39 -13.68 8.99 4.40
N THR A 40 -13.94 10.29 4.44
CA THR A 40 -14.93 10.98 3.59
C THR A 40 -14.33 11.64 2.34
N PHE A 41 -13.01 11.51 2.11
CA PHE A 41 -12.39 12.05 0.91
C PHE A 41 -12.84 11.29 -0.35
N GLY A 42 -12.93 11.98 -1.49
CA GLY A 42 -13.40 11.40 -2.75
C GLY A 42 -12.51 10.25 -3.23
N PHE A 43 -11.20 10.36 -3.02
CA PHE A 43 -10.24 9.29 -3.34
C PHE A 43 -10.44 7.99 -2.54
N CYS A 44 -11.16 8.06 -1.42
CA CYS A 44 -11.52 6.90 -0.59
C CYS A 44 -12.79 6.17 -1.06
N ASN A 45 -13.60 6.77 -1.92
CA ASN A 45 -14.80 6.12 -2.43
C ASN A 45 -14.45 5.16 -3.56
N THR A 46 -14.44 3.86 -3.27
CA THR A 46 -14.13 2.79 -4.24
C THR A 46 -15.21 2.58 -5.30
N THR A 47 -16.39 3.19 -5.19
CA THR A 47 -17.40 3.18 -6.27
C THR A 47 -17.11 4.20 -7.36
N LEU A 48 -16.16 5.11 -7.15
CA LEU A 48 -15.73 6.06 -8.17
C LEU A 48 -14.62 5.46 -9.05
N PRO A 49 -14.63 5.76 -10.36
CA PRO A 49 -13.52 5.47 -11.26
C PRO A 49 -12.16 5.99 -10.74
N ILE A 50 -11.09 5.28 -11.07
CA ILE A 50 -9.73 5.58 -10.58
C ILE A 50 -9.29 7.00 -10.94
N ASP A 51 -9.61 7.49 -12.15
CA ASP A 51 -9.28 8.86 -12.57
C ASP A 51 -9.92 9.92 -11.66
N LYS A 52 -11.16 9.69 -11.20
CA LYS A 52 -11.86 10.60 -10.27
C LYS A 52 -11.23 10.56 -8.88
N ARG A 53 -10.83 9.37 -8.42
CA ARG A 53 -10.14 9.19 -7.14
C ARG A 53 -8.76 9.86 -7.15
N VAL A 54 -7.97 9.62 -8.20
CA VAL A 54 -6.65 10.25 -8.39
C VAL A 54 -6.77 11.77 -8.53
N SER A 55 -7.75 12.26 -9.31
CA SER A 55 -8.00 13.70 -9.45
C SER A 55 -8.36 14.36 -8.12
N ASP A 56 -9.24 13.75 -7.32
CA ASP A 56 -9.58 14.24 -5.98
C ASP A 56 -8.34 14.29 -5.06
N LEU A 57 -7.50 13.24 -5.05
CA LEU A 57 -6.26 13.23 -4.28
C LEU A 57 -5.30 14.36 -4.71
N ILE A 58 -4.96 14.45 -6.00
CA ILE A 58 -4.04 15.48 -6.53
C ILE A 58 -4.59 16.90 -6.33
N SER A 59 -5.91 17.08 -6.32
CA SER A 59 -6.54 18.37 -6.04
C SER A 59 -6.33 18.86 -4.60
N ARG A 60 -6.15 17.93 -3.66
CA ARG A 60 -5.95 18.20 -2.22
C ARG A 60 -4.50 18.47 -1.83
N LEU A 61 -3.54 18.20 -2.73
CA LEU A 61 -2.12 18.38 -2.47
C LEU A 61 -1.68 19.84 -2.69
N THR A 62 -0.85 20.38 -1.79
CA THR A 62 -0.12 21.65 -2.03
C THR A 62 0.91 21.48 -3.14
N LEU A 63 1.54 22.58 -3.56
CA LEU A 63 2.61 22.52 -4.56
C LEU A 63 3.86 21.81 -3.99
N GLU A 64 4.21 22.09 -2.73
CA GLU A 64 5.33 21.42 -2.05
C GLU A 64 5.05 19.92 -1.87
N GLU A 65 3.85 19.57 -1.41
CA GLU A 65 3.41 18.16 -1.30
C GLU A 65 3.52 17.45 -2.67
N LYS A 66 3.12 18.09 -3.78
CA LYS A 66 3.25 17.51 -5.14
C LYS A 66 4.71 17.29 -5.55
N ILE A 67 5.58 18.29 -5.34
CA ILE A 67 7.00 18.20 -5.71
C ILE A 67 7.67 17.04 -4.96
N GLN A 68 7.30 16.81 -3.70
CA GLN A 68 7.82 15.71 -2.88
C GLN A 68 7.37 14.32 -3.36
N GLN A 69 6.29 14.19 -4.14
CA GLN A 69 5.84 12.91 -4.71
C GLN A 69 6.44 12.60 -6.10
N LEU A 70 7.46 13.35 -6.54
CA LEU A 70 8.14 13.14 -7.84
C LEU A 70 9.44 12.32 -7.73
N ASP A 71 9.88 12.01 -6.51
CA ASP A 71 11.06 11.20 -6.23
C ASP A 71 10.67 9.74 -5.94
N ASP A 72 11.63 8.82 -5.84
CA ASP A 72 11.33 7.43 -5.46
C ASP A 72 11.03 7.27 -3.96
N GLU A 73 11.68 8.07 -3.11
CA GLU A 73 11.46 8.12 -1.67
C GLU A 73 10.30 9.06 -1.27
N THR A 74 9.06 8.79 -1.70
CA THR A 74 7.96 9.75 -1.45
C THR A 74 7.59 9.83 0.04
N PRO A 75 7.65 11.02 0.67
CA PRO A 75 7.31 11.18 2.08
C PRO A 75 5.81 11.07 2.31
N ALA A 76 5.44 10.69 3.53
CA ALA A 76 4.05 10.67 3.98
C ALA A 76 3.41 12.06 3.93
N ILE A 77 2.08 12.11 3.77
CA ILE A 77 1.27 13.33 3.82
C ILE A 77 0.25 13.19 4.96
N PRO A 78 0.64 13.46 6.23
CA PRO A 78 -0.14 13.10 7.41
C PRO A 78 -1.53 13.74 7.46
N ARG A 79 -1.68 14.95 6.91
CA ARG A 79 -2.96 15.69 6.81
C ARG A 79 -4.02 14.94 6.01
N LEU A 80 -3.61 14.10 5.05
CA LEU A 80 -4.49 13.28 4.22
C LEU A 80 -4.49 11.79 4.63
N GLY A 81 -3.64 11.40 5.59
CA GLY A 81 -3.39 10.00 5.94
C GLY A 81 -2.62 9.22 4.86
N VAL A 82 -1.97 9.88 3.90
CA VAL A 82 -1.18 9.14 2.89
C VAL A 82 0.13 8.70 3.54
N PRO A 83 0.45 7.40 3.59
CA PRO A 83 1.71 6.91 4.17
C PRO A 83 2.92 7.25 3.29
N LYS A 84 4.14 7.07 3.80
CA LYS A 84 5.37 7.07 2.99
C LYS A 84 5.25 5.94 1.96
N TYR A 85 5.64 6.17 0.71
CA TYR A 85 5.59 5.14 -0.33
C TYR A 85 6.86 5.15 -1.20
N ASN A 86 7.64 4.08 -1.10
CA ASN A 86 8.85 3.91 -1.89
C ASN A 86 8.53 3.03 -3.10
N TRP A 87 8.37 3.65 -4.28
CA TRP A 87 7.93 2.92 -5.47
C TRP A 87 9.07 2.19 -6.19
N TRP A 88 10.34 2.55 -5.94
CA TRP A 88 11.47 1.77 -6.42
C TRP A 88 11.66 0.48 -5.61
N SER A 89 11.22 -0.62 -6.21
CA SER A 89 11.46 -2.00 -5.76
C SER A 89 11.96 -2.83 -6.95
N GLU A 90 12.85 -3.77 -6.68
CA GLU A 90 13.48 -4.61 -7.71
C GLU A 90 13.00 -6.06 -7.63
N ALA A 91 12.69 -6.68 -8.78
CA ALA A 91 12.34 -8.10 -8.83
C ALA A 91 12.76 -8.81 -10.14
N LEU A 92 13.94 -8.48 -10.71
CA LEU A 92 14.39 -9.01 -12.01
C LEU A 92 14.34 -10.55 -12.16
N HIS A 93 14.58 -11.30 -11.08
CA HIS A 93 14.60 -12.78 -11.08
C HIS A 93 14.24 -13.35 -9.70
N GLY A 94 13.30 -12.70 -9.03
CA GLY A 94 13.00 -12.87 -7.61
C GLY A 94 12.98 -11.51 -6.93
N VAL A 95 12.11 -11.31 -5.93
CA VAL A 95 12.06 -10.06 -5.15
C VAL A 95 13.43 -9.78 -4.52
N SER A 96 13.90 -8.56 -4.67
CA SER A 96 15.18 -8.11 -4.15
C SER A 96 15.03 -7.15 -2.98
N SER A 97 16.07 -7.06 -2.15
CA SER A 97 16.22 -6.02 -1.14
C SER A 97 17.03 -4.81 -1.63
N TRP A 98 17.24 -4.70 -2.94
CA TRP A 98 17.80 -3.53 -3.62
C TRP A 98 16.67 -2.54 -3.98
N GLY A 99 17.00 -1.25 -4.00
CA GLY A 99 16.02 -0.15 -4.00
C GLY A 99 15.61 0.25 -2.57
N HIS A 100 14.57 1.06 -2.46
CA HIS A 100 14.12 1.63 -1.17
C HIS A 100 12.76 1.08 -0.70
N GLY A 101 12.07 0.26 -1.51
CA GLY A 101 10.76 -0.29 -1.18
C GLY A 101 10.77 -1.53 -0.27
N ILE A 102 11.46 -2.59 -0.69
CA ILE A 102 11.47 -3.89 0.01
C ILE A 102 12.80 -4.13 0.72
N HIS A 103 12.73 -4.57 1.98
CA HIS A 103 13.87 -5.04 2.75
C HIS A 103 13.54 -6.33 3.50
N PHE A 104 14.51 -7.23 3.59
CA PHE A 104 14.39 -8.49 4.32
C PHE A 104 14.83 -8.31 5.78
N ASP A 105 14.16 -9.01 6.70
CA ASP A 105 14.35 -8.88 8.14
C ASP A 105 14.33 -10.25 8.84
N ARG A 106 14.16 -10.29 10.17
CA ARG A 106 14.10 -11.56 10.91
C ARG A 106 12.79 -12.35 10.69
N ILE A 107 11.74 -11.70 10.20
CA ILE A 107 10.42 -12.30 9.94
C ILE A 107 10.36 -12.82 8.51
N ILE A 108 10.81 -12.01 7.54
CA ILE A 108 10.96 -12.37 6.12
C ILE A 108 12.45 -12.30 5.77
N PRO A 109 13.23 -13.39 5.96
CA PRO A 109 14.69 -13.38 5.79
C PRO A 109 15.19 -13.41 4.34
N GLY A 110 14.28 -13.48 3.37
CA GLY A 110 14.61 -13.50 1.94
C GLY A 110 13.42 -13.89 1.07
N ALA A 111 13.65 -13.93 -0.24
CA ALA A 111 12.71 -14.38 -1.26
C ALA A 111 13.35 -15.46 -2.16
N THR A 112 12.53 -16.13 -2.96
CA THR A 112 13.00 -17.09 -3.98
C THR A 112 13.87 -16.37 -5.01
N SER A 113 15.05 -16.93 -5.27
CA SER A 113 15.98 -16.44 -6.31
C SER A 113 15.99 -17.43 -7.47
N PHE A 114 15.38 -17.01 -8.59
CA PHE A 114 15.32 -17.77 -9.83
C PHE A 114 16.61 -17.61 -10.65
N PRO A 115 16.85 -18.47 -11.66
CA PRO A 115 17.97 -18.27 -12.57
C PRO A 115 17.88 -16.90 -13.24
N GLN A 116 19.04 -16.28 -13.48
CA GLN A 116 19.14 -15.01 -14.19
C GLN A 116 18.43 -15.07 -15.54
N VAL A 117 17.93 -13.91 -16.00
CA VAL A 117 17.11 -13.75 -17.21
C VAL A 117 17.67 -14.51 -18.42
N ILE A 118 19.00 -14.49 -18.61
CA ILE A 118 19.69 -15.21 -19.70
C ILE A 118 19.59 -16.75 -19.62
N LEU A 119 19.61 -17.33 -18.41
CA LEU A 119 19.45 -18.77 -18.20
C LEU A 119 17.98 -19.19 -18.30
N THR A 120 17.08 -18.36 -17.78
CA THR A 120 15.63 -18.56 -17.90
C THR A 120 15.22 -18.46 -19.38
N ALA A 121 15.84 -17.58 -20.17
CA ALA A 121 15.67 -17.51 -21.64
C ALA A 121 16.15 -18.78 -22.35
N ALA A 122 17.30 -19.33 -21.95
CA ALA A 122 17.87 -20.54 -22.53
C ALA A 122 17.01 -21.81 -22.34
N SER A 123 15.95 -21.75 -21.52
CA SER A 123 14.94 -22.82 -21.43
C SER A 123 14.01 -22.90 -22.65
N PHE A 124 13.86 -21.80 -23.41
CA PHE A 124 12.88 -21.63 -24.50
C PHE A 124 11.43 -21.97 -24.11
N ASN A 125 11.08 -21.89 -22.81
CA ASN A 125 9.78 -22.33 -22.28
C ASN A 125 8.94 -21.14 -21.76
N PRO A 126 7.92 -20.67 -22.52
CA PRO A 126 7.08 -19.54 -22.10
C PRO A 126 6.31 -19.80 -20.80
N ASP A 127 5.83 -21.03 -20.57
CA ASP A 127 5.04 -21.35 -19.38
C ASP A 127 5.89 -21.33 -18.11
N LEU A 128 7.19 -21.63 -18.23
CA LEU A 128 8.16 -21.47 -17.14
C LEU A 128 8.34 -19.99 -16.78
N TRP A 129 8.44 -19.11 -17.78
CA TRP A 129 8.52 -17.66 -17.56
C TRP A 129 7.25 -17.11 -16.92
N TYR A 130 6.07 -17.50 -17.42
CA TYR A 130 4.79 -17.12 -16.82
C TYR A 130 4.73 -17.52 -15.35
N ARG A 131 5.07 -18.78 -15.02
CA ARG A 131 5.10 -19.26 -13.63
C ARG A 131 6.11 -18.50 -12.77
N ILE A 132 7.32 -18.20 -13.27
CA ILE A 132 8.28 -17.38 -12.53
C ILE A 132 7.72 -15.98 -12.26
N GLY A 133 6.98 -15.39 -13.22
CA GLY A 133 6.27 -14.12 -13.05
C GLY A 133 5.14 -14.16 -12.03
N GLN A 134 4.40 -15.27 -11.94
CA GLN A 134 3.42 -15.46 -10.86
C GLN A 134 4.04 -15.36 -9.46
N GLU A 135 5.34 -15.66 -9.34
CA GLU A 135 6.09 -15.57 -8.10
C GLU A 135 6.93 -14.26 -7.97
N THR A 136 6.92 -13.30 -8.92
CA THR A 136 7.93 -12.19 -9.00
C THR A 136 7.57 -10.97 -9.90
N PRO A 137 7.43 -9.71 -9.39
CA PRO A 137 6.90 -8.54 -10.18
C PRO A 137 7.85 -7.58 -10.99
N GLY A 138 7.71 -7.41 -12.33
CA GLY A 138 8.42 -6.36 -13.16
C GLY A 138 8.31 -6.44 -14.72
N GLU A 139 8.75 -5.41 -15.51
CA GLU A 139 8.37 -5.12 -16.94
C GLU A 139 9.51 -4.67 -17.94
N ASP A 140 9.26 -4.77 -19.28
CA ASP A 140 9.84 -4.02 -20.47
C ASP A 140 10.72 -4.80 -21.52
N PRO A 141 10.90 -4.41 -22.83
CA PRO A 141 10.00 -3.77 -23.81
C PRO A 141 9.56 -4.70 -24.98
N VAL A 142 10.43 -5.01 -25.96
CA VAL A 142 10.02 -5.31 -27.37
C VAL A 142 9.86 -6.80 -27.72
N THR A 143 10.91 -7.63 -27.77
CA THR A 143 10.72 -9.11 -27.82
C THR A 143 10.22 -9.62 -26.47
N ALA A 144 10.57 -8.89 -25.41
CA ALA A 144 9.89 -8.95 -24.13
C ALA A 144 8.37 -8.76 -24.27
N SER A 145 7.82 -7.91 -25.17
CA SER A 145 6.36 -7.62 -25.23
C SER A 145 5.46 -8.85 -25.12
N LYS A 146 5.75 -9.93 -25.85
CA LYS A 146 4.92 -11.15 -25.84
C LYS A 146 5.06 -11.98 -24.57
N TYR A 147 6.24 -11.97 -23.94
CA TYR A 147 6.53 -12.73 -22.72
C TYR A 147 6.23 -11.91 -21.45
N ALA A 148 6.50 -10.61 -21.48
CA ALA A 148 6.15 -9.61 -20.48
C ALA A 148 4.65 -9.39 -20.38
N VAL A 149 3.86 -9.43 -21.47
CA VAL A 149 2.38 -9.41 -21.34
C VAL A 149 1.87 -10.61 -20.56
N ALA A 150 2.48 -11.80 -20.72
CA ALA A 150 2.12 -12.96 -19.90
C ALA A 150 2.57 -12.78 -18.44
N PHE A 151 3.81 -12.34 -18.21
CA PHE A 151 4.39 -12.05 -16.90
C PHE A 151 3.56 -10.99 -16.13
N VAL A 152 3.30 -9.84 -16.74
CA VAL A 152 2.51 -8.71 -16.20
C VAL A 152 1.05 -9.07 -15.98
N ARG A 153 0.39 -9.80 -16.89
CA ARG A 153 -0.97 -10.31 -16.61
C ARG A 153 -1.01 -11.22 -15.40
N GLY A 154 -0.03 -12.12 -15.29
CA GLY A 154 0.13 -12.95 -14.09
C GLY A 154 0.25 -12.09 -12.83
N LEU A 155 1.08 -11.05 -12.87
CA LEU A 155 1.34 -10.15 -11.75
C LEU A 155 0.19 -9.24 -11.35
N GLN A 156 -0.61 -8.80 -12.32
CA GLN A 156 -1.80 -7.99 -12.08
C GLN A 156 -3.04 -8.85 -11.81
N GLY A 157 -2.95 -10.18 -11.98
CA GLY A 157 -4.02 -11.14 -11.68
C GLY A 157 -5.02 -11.37 -12.81
N ASP A 158 -4.72 -10.95 -14.04
CA ASP A 158 -5.59 -11.14 -15.22
C ASP A 158 -5.48 -12.56 -15.78
N SER A 159 -6.60 -13.22 -16.05
CA SER A 159 -6.58 -14.58 -16.62
C SER A 159 -6.05 -14.58 -18.07
N PRO A 160 -5.35 -15.65 -18.52
CA PRO A 160 -4.85 -15.75 -19.89
C PRO A 160 -5.96 -15.71 -20.96
N THR A 161 -7.19 -16.08 -20.58
CA THR A 161 -8.37 -16.19 -21.44
C THR A 161 -9.28 -14.95 -21.43
N GLY A 162 -9.14 -14.06 -20.45
CA GLY A 162 -10.01 -12.88 -20.30
C GLY A 162 -11.38 -13.18 -19.69
N GLU A 163 -11.47 -14.25 -18.90
CA GLU A 163 -12.57 -14.54 -17.95
C GLU A 163 -12.20 -14.14 -16.52
#